data_AF-A0A957B5Y4-F1
#
_entry.id   AF-A0A957B5Y4-F1
#
_cell.length_a   1.000
_cell.length_b   1.000
_cell.length_c   1.000
_cell.angle_alpha   90.00
_cell.angle_beta   90.00
_cell.angle_gamma   90.00
#
_symmetry.space_group_name_H-M   'P 1'
#
loop_
_entity.id
_entity.type
_entity.pdbx_description
1 polymer ?
#
loop_
_entity_poly.entity_id
_entity_poly.type
_entity_poly.pdbx_seq_one_letter_code
_entity_poly.pdbx_strand_id
1 'polypeptide(L)'
;MLKWLFGPLPDWFQQQHPVQRYALQPYAASNSRSARIVRITFSVLLLSALVIAGYTVASHVMNNPPAGLHIAEVVFRILYYPLIALQTITWVLALAMSINVLDAERRRQTWDNLRATSTGADMVVRVGWLAVLHRLRGLWLVMTAARLILLIGVLYRLMSHRGDYLAYLTATVQPDVPLGIALFLLVSLLVAAFILPFMLLGLSTALGLWLSALFRPRAVTAIFQFILTAFYVALALILFLIVQSQAIHDMPPAQNFGLLTGYSLLVDWGALWLDLGSTGDIWAQIPYSVLMGPILLLAVLLLAWLIDRLLKAAVHHAEIRD
;
A
#
# COMPACT_ATOMS: atom_id res chain seq x y z
N MET A 1 -2.61 19.21 17.09
CA MET A 1 -3.29 19.39 15.78
C MET A 1 -4.16 18.18 15.39
N LEU A 2 -3.66 16.93 15.37
CA LEU A 2 -4.48 15.74 15.05
C LEU A 2 -5.75 15.55 15.92
N LYS A 3 -5.68 15.82 17.24
CA LYS A 3 -6.85 15.75 18.14
C LYS A 3 -7.98 16.73 17.78
N TRP A 4 -7.66 17.84 17.12
CA TRP A 4 -8.66 18.84 16.73
C TRP A 4 -9.44 18.40 15.48
N LEU A 5 -8.79 17.69 14.56
CA LEU A 5 -9.41 17.24 13.31
C LEU A 5 -10.23 15.95 13.47
N PHE A 6 -9.82 15.04 14.35
CA PHE A 6 -10.41 13.69 14.48
C PHE A 6 -11.14 13.46 15.81
N GLY A 7 -11.24 14.49 16.67
CA GLY A 7 -11.82 14.36 18.00
C GLY A 7 -10.93 13.58 18.99
N PRO A 8 -11.49 13.15 20.13
CA PRO A 8 -10.78 12.32 21.08
C PRO A 8 -10.45 10.97 20.43
N LEU A 9 -9.15 10.69 20.28
CA LEU A 9 -8.67 9.41 19.80
C LEU A 9 -9.14 8.30 20.77
N PRO A 10 -9.49 7.11 20.26
CA PRO A 10 -9.86 5.97 21.10
C PRO A 10 -8.83 5.73 22.21
N ASP A 11 -9.26 5.31 23.39
CA ASP A 11 -8.40 5.22 24.58
C ASP A 11 -7.13 4.40 24.35
N TRP A 12 -7.24 3.30 23.57
CA TRP A 12 -6.12 2.45 23.20
C TRP A 12 -5.07 3.12 22.28
N PHE A 13 -5.43 4.22 21.61
CA PHE A 13 -4.55 4.97 20.70
C PHE A 13 -3.84 6.14 21.40
N GLN A 14 -4.27 6.51 22.62
CA GLN A 14 -3.70 7.63 23.35
C GLN A 14 -2.28 7.30 23.84
N GLN A 15 -1.30 8.17 23.54
CA GLN A 15 0.11 8.01 23.95
C GLN A 15 0.35 7.84 25.46
N GLN A 16 -0.64 8.19 26.28
CA GLN A 16 -0.58 8.05 27.73
C GLN A 16 -1.00 6.65 28.20
N HIS A 17 -1.60 5.83 27.32
CA HIS A 17 -2.09 4.51 27.70
C HIS A 17 -0.93 3.58 28.10
N PRO A 18 -0.96 2.99 29.31
CA PRO A 18 0.16 2.21 29.84
C PRO A 18 0.55 1.03 28.95
N VAL A 19 -0.45 0.32 28.38
CA VAL A 19 -0.19 -0.81 27.47
C VAL A 19 0.46 -0.37 26.15
N GLN A 20 0.05 0.78 25.59
CA GLN A 20 0.70 1.30 24.38
C GLN A 20 2.14 1.71 24.69
N ARG A 21 2.39 2.37 25.83
CA ARG A 21 3.74 2.69 26.28
C ARG A 21 4.59 1.44 26.47
N TYR A 22 4.07 0.43 27.15
CA TYR A 22 4.77 -0.84 27.36
C TYR A 22 5.10 -1.55 26.05
N ALA A 23 4.13 -1.64 25.13
CA ALA A 23 4.36 -2.26 23.83
C ALA A 23 5.35 -1.47 22.96
N LEU A 24 5.35 -0.13 23.07
CA LEU A 24 6.27 0.75 22.37
C LEU A 24 7.63 0.90 23.08
N GLN A 25 7.73 0.57 24.37
CA GLN A 25 8.92 0.77 25.21
C GLN A 25 10.16 0.05 24.69
N PRO A 26 10.08 -1.23 24.25
CA PRO A 26 11.20 -1.92 23.62
C PRO A 26 11.71 -1.17 22.38
N TYR A 27 10.83 -0.46 21.66
CA TYR A 27 11.20 0.30 20.46
C TYR A 27 11.71 1.70 20.78
N ALA A 28 11.19 2.33 21.84
CA ALA A 28 11.66 3.63 22.33
C ALA A 28 13.06 3.52 22.97
N ALA A 29 13.34 2.42 23.70
CA ALA A 29 14.60 2.19 24.39
C ALA A 29 15.77 1.84 23.45
N SER A 30 15.52 1.32 22.25
CA SER A 30 16.57 1.01 21.26
C SER A 30 17.09 2.23 20.47
N ASN A 31 16.70 3.44 20.85
CA ASN A 31 17.04 4.67 20.12
C ASN A 31 18.44 5.18 20.47
N SER A 32 19.43 4.28 20.52
CA SER A 32 20.84 4.64 20.53
C SER A 32 21.11 5.55 19.33
N ARG A 33 21.85 6.65 19.54
CA ARG A 33 22.20 7.59 18.46
C ARG A 33 22.80 6.85 17.25
N SER A 34 23.59 5.80 17.51
CA SER A 34 24.14 4.94 16.46
C SER A 34 23.05 4.20 15.66
N ALA A 35 22.08 3.57 16.33
CA ALA A 35 20.97 2.89 15.66
C ALA A 35 20.07 3.84 14.86
N ARG A 36 19.98 5.11 15.28
CA ARG A 36 19.28 6.16 14.51
C ARG A 36 20.06 6.55 13.26
N ILE A 37 21.37 6.77 13.38
CA ILE A 37 22.25 7.10 12.24
C ILE A 37 22.24 5.94 11.24
N VAL A 38 22.47 4.70 11.68
CA VAL A 38 22.43 3.51 10.80
C VAL A 38 21.10 3.41 10.06
N ARG A 39 19.97 3.66 10.72
CA ARG A 39 18.66 3.66 10.06
C ARG A 39 18.53 4.76 9.01
N ILE A 40 18.94 6.00 9.33
CA ILE A 40 18.90 7.11 8.37
C ILE A 40 19.81 6.80 7.18
N THR A 41 21.06 6.40 7.42
CA THR A 41 22.02 6.03 6.39
C THR A 41 21.49 4.90 5.52
N PHE A 42 20.93 3.85 6.11
CA PHE A 42 20.33 2.75 5.36
C PHE A 42 19.13 3.22 4.52
N SER A 43 18.25 4.06 5.06
CA SER A 43 17.13 4.63 4.30
C SER A 43 17.60 5.51 3.14
N VAL A 44 18.64 6.32 3.34
CA VAL A 44 19.23 7.15 2.29
C VAL A 44 19.87 6.27 1.22
N LEU A 45 20.67 5.28 1.61
CA LEU A 45 21.30 4.34 0.67
C LEU A 45 20.26 3.55 -0.11
N LEU A 46 19.20 3.07 0.55
CA LEU A 46 18.10 2.37 -0.10
C LEU A 46 17.39 3.29 -1.10
N LEU A 47 17.08 4.53 -0.71
CA LEU A 47 16.47 5.52 -1.61
C LEU A 47 17.37 5.83 -2.81
N SER A 48 18.67 6.03 -2.59
CA SER A 48 19.64 6.27 -3.66
C SER A 48 19.76 5.06 -4.59
N ALA A 49 19.83 3.84 -4.06
CA ALA A 49 19.88 2.62 -4.86
C ALA A 49 18.60 2.45 -5.69
N LEU A 50 17.44 2.74 -5.11
CA LEU A 50 16.15 2.73 -5.80
C LEU A 50 16.10 3.76 -6.93
N VAL A 51 16.57 5.00 -6.70
CA VAL A 51 16.65 6.04 -7.74
C VAL A 51 17.63 5.66 -8.84
N ILE A 52 18.80 5.11 -8.50
CA ILE A 52 19.79 4.65 -9.49
C ILE A 52 19.21 3.51 -10.32
N ALA A 53 18.60 2.50 -9.69
CA ALA A 53 17.97 1.39 -10.40
C ALA A 53 16.87 1.90 -11.34
N GLY A 54 15.99 2.77 -10.84
CA GLY A 54 14.95 3.42 -11.64
C GLY A 54 15.52 4.23 -12.80
N TYR A 55 16.59 4.99 -12.57
CA TYR A 55 17.30 5.74 -13.60
C TYR A 55 17.95 4.82 -14.64
N THR A 56 18.54 3.68 -14.25
CA THR A 56 19.13 2.74 -15.22
C THR A 56 18.08 2.08 -16.12
N VAL A 57 16.89 1.81 -15.58
CA VAL A 57 15.76 1.31 -16.38
C VAL A 57 15.23 2.42 -17.28
N ALA A 58 15.12 3.65 -16.76
CA ALA A 58 14.66 4.80 -17.53
C ALA A 58 15.67 5.24 -18.60
N SER A 59 16.98 5.10 -18.39
CA SER A 59 18.02 5.58 -19.31
C SER A 59 17.99 4.84 -20.65
N HIS A 60 17.60 3.56 -20.65
CA HIS A 60 17.34 2.82 -21.90
C HIS A 60 16.21 3.46 -22.71
N VAL A 61 15.23 4.08 -22.05
CA VAL A 61 14.15 4.84 -22.69
C VAL A 61 14.60 6.26 -23.07
N MET A 62 15.40 6.92 -22.22
CA MET A 62 15.87 8.30 -22.44
C MET A 62 16.93 8.41 -23.54
N ASN A 63 17.61 7.31 -23.90
CA ASN A 63 18.55 7.29 -25.01
C ASN A 63 17.86 7.40 -26.39
N ASN A 64 16.57 7.09 -26.46
CA ASN A 64 15.71 7.31 -27.63
C ASN A 64 14.37 7.89 -27.15
N PRO A 65 14.35 9.14 -26.66
CA PRO A 65 13.14 9.68 -26.06
C PRO A 65 12.08 9.81 -27.16
N PRO A 66 10.89 9.21 -27.00
CA PRO A 66 9.79 9.48 -27.93
C PRO A 66 9.53 10.98 -27.95
N ALA A 67 9.25 11.52 -29.14
CA ALA A 67 9.05 12.96 -29.32
C ALA A 67 7.93 13.46 -28.39
N GLY A 68 8.20 14.52 -27.63
CA GLY A 68 7.22 15.14 -26.72
C GLY A 68 7.18 14.59 -25.28
N LEU A 69 8.16 13.77 -24.87
CA LEU A 69 8.22 13.23 -23.51
C LEU A 69 8.23 14.34 -22.44
N HIS A 70 7.23 14.38 -21.57
CA HIS A 70 7.12 15.40 -20.53
C HIS A 70 7.94 15.03 -19.28
N ILE A 71 8.39 16.04 -18.52
CA ILE A 71 9.16 15.84 -17.26
C ILE A 71 8.42 14.92 -16.28
N ALA A 72 7.09 15.04 -16.18
CA ALA A 72 6.28 14.20 -15.30
C ALA A 72 6.37 12.70 -15.68
N GLU A 73 6.43 12.36 -16.97
CA GLU A 73 6.55 10.98 -17.45
C GLU A 73 7.95 10.43 -17.19
N VAL A 74 8.99 11.25 -17.32
CA VAL A 74 10.36 10.88 -16.94
C VAL A 74 10.43 10.53 -15.46
N VAL A 75 9.91 11.43 -14.61
CA VAL A 75 9.88 11.22 -13.16
C VAL A 75 9.08 9.97 -12.81
N PHE A 76 7.95 9.74 -13.49
CA PHE A 76 7.16 8.52 -13.35
C PHE A 76 7.98 7.27 -13.65
N ARG A 77 8.62 7.19 -14.83
CA ARG A 77 9.43 6.03 -15.24
C ARG A 77 10.58 5.74 -14.28
N ILE A 78 11.22 6.78 -13.74
CA ILE A 78 12.30 6.65 -12.74
C ILE A 78 11.76 6.10 -11.42
N LEU A 79 10.60 6.56 -10.95
CA LEU A 79 10.09 6.20 -9.62
C LEU A 79 9.22 4.94 -9.60
N TYR A 80 8.58 4.58 -10.71
CA TYR A 80 7.57 3.53 -10.78
C TYR A 80 8.08 2.15 -10.36
N TYR A 81 9.10 1.60 -11.02
CA TYR A 81 9.61 0.26 -10.69
C TYR A 81 10.19 0.17 -9.27
N PRO A 82 11.02 1.13 -8.81
CA PRO A 82 11.49 1.12 -7.44
C PRO A 82 10.35 1.21 -6.42
N LEU A 83 9.29 1.97 -6.73
CA LEU A 83 8.12 2.11 -5.89
C LEU A 83 7.33 0.79 -5.77
N ILE A 84 7.13 0.04 -6.87
CA ILE A 84 6.47 -1.28 -6.83
C ILE A 84 7.30 -2.29 -6.02
N ALA A 85 8.62 -2.30 -6.23
CA ALA A 85 9.53 -3.17 -5.47
C ALA A 85 9.45 -2.86 -3.96
N LEU A 86 9.49 -1.57 -3.60
CA LEU A 86 9.40 -1.12 -2.22
C LEU A 86 8.03 -1.48 -1.58
N GLN A 87 6.94 -1.34 -2.32
CA GLN A 87 5.60 -1.75 -1.89
C GLN A 87 5.55 -3.26 -1.58
N THR A 88 6.05 -4.07 -2.51
CA THR A 88 6.11 -5.54 -2.36
C THR A 88 6.91 -5.92 -1.12
N ILE A 89 8.12 -5.36 -0.96
CA ILE A 89 8.97 -5.61 0.21
C ILE A 89 8.25 -5.19 1.51
N THR A 90 7.63 -4.02 1.52
CA THR A 90 6.94 -3.50 2.71
C THR A 90 5.75 -4.36 3.10
N TRP A 91 5.01 -4.90 2.12
CA TRP A 91 3.92 -5.84 2.35
C TRP A 91 4.41 -7.14 3.00
N VAL A 92 5.48 -7.73 2.47
CA VAL A 92 6.08 -8.95 3.01
C VAL A 92 6.59 -8.73 4.43
N LEU A 93 7.27 -7.61 4.69
CA LEU A 93 7.76 -7.26 6.02
C LEU A 93 6.61 -7.05 7.01
N ALA A 94 5.53 -6.40 6.60
CA ALA A 94 4.34 -6.19 7.44
C ALA A 94 3.71 -7.52 7.88
N LEU A 95 3.52 -8.44 6.94
CA LEU A 95 3.02 -9.77 7.22
C LEU A 95 3.98 -10.54 8.17
N ALA A 96 5.29 -10.52 7.88
CA ALA A 96 6.28 -11.23 8.69
C ALA A 96 6.40 -10.70 10.12
N MET A 97 6.32 -9.38 10.29
CA MET A 97 6.43 -8.74 11.60
C MET A 97 5.19 -8.98 12.46
N SER A 98 4.00 -8.96 11.86
CA SER A 98 2.72 -9.11 12.58
C SER A 98 2.51 -10.53 13.11
N ILE A 99 2.97 -11.55 12.37
CA ILE A 99 2.84 -12.96 12.78
C ILE A 99 3.55 -13.26 14.10
N ASN A 100 4.64 -12.57 14.40
CA ASN A 100 5.44 -12.81 15.61
C ASN A 100 4.92 -12.07 16.85
N VAL A 101 3.86 -11.26 16.74
CA VAL A 101 3.40 -10.39 17.85
C VAL A 101 2.83 -11.22 19.01
N LEU A 102 1.86 -12.10 18.76
CA LEU A 102 1.23 -12.89 19.84
C LEU A 102 2.21 -13.90 20.42
N ASP A 103 3.05 -14.51 19.58
CA ASP A 103 4.13 -15.39 20.01
C ASP A 103 5.12 -14.70 20.96
N ALA A 104 5.40 -13.42 20.75
CA ALA A 104 6.28 -12.66 21.63
C ALA A 104 5.67 -12.47 23.01
N GLU A 105 4.36 -12.20 23.11
CA GLU A 105 3.65 -12.09 24.39
C GLU A 105 3.51 -13.45 25.10
N ARG A 106 3.28 -14.53 24.36
CA ARG A 106 3.29 -15.90 24.90
C ARG A 106 4.63 -16.27 25.52
N ARG A 107 5.74 -15.97 24.82
CA ARG A 107 7.10 -16.23 25.34
C ARG A 107 7.45 -15.42 26.58
N ARG A 108 6.86 -14.24 26.73
CA ARG A 108 7.01 -13.40 27.91
C ARG A 108 6.17 -13.87 29.10
N GLN A 109 5.33 -14.89 28.91
CA GLN A 109 4.38 -15.39 29.92
C GLN A 109 3.41 -14.29 30.40
N THR A 110 3.25 -13.22 29.61
CA THR A 110 2.30 -12.12 29.87
C THR A 110 0.92 -12.44 29.30
N TRP A 111 0.86 -13.37 28.34
CA TRP A 111 -0.36 -13.72 27.62
C TRP A 111 -1.50 -14.16 28.54
N ASP A 112 -1.23 -15.01 29.54
CA ASP A 112 -2.25 -15.52 30.46
C ASP A 112 -2.91 -14.42 31.28
N ASN A 113 -2.13 -13.44 31.73
CA ASN A 113 -2.66 -12.29 32.46
C ASN A 113 -3.48 -11.36 31.55
N LEU A 114 -3.08 -11.23 30.29
CA LEU A 114 -3.75 -10.35 29.32
C LEU A 114 -5.10 -10.94 28.90
N ARG A 115 -5.18 -12.25 28.63
CA ARG A 115 -6.45 -12.90 28.28
C ARG A 115 -7.45 -12.96 29.44
N ALA A 116 -6.96 -12.98 30.69
CA ALA A 116 -7.83 -12.98 31.87
C ALA A 116 -8.62 -11.66 32.03
N THR A 117 -8.21 -10.60 31.33
CA THR A 117 -8.92 -9.32 31.33
C THR A 117 -9.84 -9.21 30.11
N SER A 118 -11.06 -8.72 30.30
CA SER A 118 -12.10 -8.61 29.25
C SER A 118 -11.70 -7.78 28.03
N THR A 119 -10.65 -6.95 28.14
CA THR A 119 -10.16 -6.08 27.06
C THR A 119 -8.69 -6.32 26.70
N GLY A 120 -8.00 -7.24 27.38
CA GLY A 120 -6.55 -7.40 27.20
C GLY A 120 -6.17 -7.98 25.85
N ALA A 121 -6.90 -9.00 25.38
CA ALA A 121 -6.66 -9.60 24.06
C ALA A 121 -6.91 -8.59 22.92
N ASP A 122 -8.04 -7.87 22.96
CA ASP A 122 -8.35 -6.79 22.00
C ASP A 122 -7.23 -5.74 21.97
N MET A 123 -6.79 -5.33 23.15
CA MET A 123 -5.74 -4.33 23.25
C MET A 123 -4.41 -4.81 22.67
N VAL A 124 -3.98 -6.04 22.98
CA VAL A 124 -2.72 -6.59 22.46
C VAL A 124 -2.73 -6.69 20.94
N VAL A 125 -3.84 -7.14 20.35
CA VAL A 125 -3.98 -7.25 18.89
C VAL A 125 -3.90 -5.87 18.23
N ARG A 126 -4.68 -4.88 18.71
CA ARG A 126 -4.67 -3.52 18.14
C ARG A 126 -3.35 -2.81 18.31
N VAL A 127 -2.72 -2.93 19.48
CA VAL A 127 -1.42 -2.34 19.75
C VAL A 127 -0.34 -3.04 18.92
N GLY A 128 -0.43 -4.35 18.74
CA GLY A 128 0.40 -5.13 17.84
C GLY A 128 0.34 -4.62 16.40
N TRP A 129 -0.88 -4.40 15.91
CA TRP A 129 -1.14 -3.85 14.57
C TRP A 129 -0.46 -2.48 14.39
N LEU A 130 -0.71 -1.55 15.32
CA LEU A 130 -0.07 -0.24 15.32
C LEU A 130 1.45 -0.32 15.43
N ALA A 131 1.98 -1.22 16.25
CA ALA A 131 3.42 -1.35 16.46
C ALA A 131 4.14 -1.76 15.17
N VAL A 132 3.54 -2.64 14.37
CA VAL A 132 4.10 -3.03 13.07
C VAL A 132 4.07 -1.84 12.09
N LEU A 133 2.94 -1.12 12.00
CA LEU A 133 2.85 0.07 11.16
C LEU A 133 3.89 1.14 11.57
N HIS A 134 4.07 1.36 12.87
CA HIS A 134 5.04 2.30 13.38
C HIS A 134 6.49 1.85 13.11
N ARG A 135 6.78 0.55 13.13
CA ARG A 135 8.10 0.02 12.74
C ARG A 135 8.39 0.24 11.25
N LEU A 136 7.38 0.11 10.40
CA LEU A 136 7.49 0.31 8.96
C LEU A 136 7.35 1.77 8.52
N ARG A 137 7.19 2.72 9.46
CA ARG A 137 7.02 4.15 9.16
C ARG A 137 8.06 4.73 8.21
N GLY A 138 9.31 4.25 8.26
CA GLY A 138 10.38 4.73 7.38
C GLY A 138 10.13 4.38 5.91
N LEU A 139 9.87 3.09 5.62
CA LEU A 139 9.55 2.62 4.28
C LEU A 139 8.26 3.26 3.77
N TRP A 140 7.26 3.33 4.64
CA TRP A 140 5.98 3.99 4.35
C TRP A 140 6.13 5.49 4.02
N LEU A 141 6.98 6.22 4.75
CA LEU A 141 7.27 7.63 4.44
C LEU A 141 7.93 7.78 3.07
N VAL A 142 8.89 6.91 2.74
CA VAL A 142 9.56 6.92 1.43
C VAL A 142 8.55 6.65 0.30
N MET A 143 7.69 5.65 0.46
CA MET A 143 6.64 5.32 -0.50
C MET A 143 5.65 6.48 -0.68
N THR A 144 5.23 7.09 0.42
CA THR A 144 4.29 8.22 0.40
C THR A 144 4.91 9.45 -0.25
N ALA A 145 6.19 9.73 0.03
CA ALA A 145 6.92 10.83 -0.60
C ALA A 145 7.07 10.61 -2.11
N ALA A 146 7.44 9.41 -2.55
CA ALA A 146 7.51 9.07 -3.97
C ALA A 146 6.15 9.26 -4.65
N ARG A 147 5.06 8.78 -4.05
CA ARG A 147 3.70 8.97 -4.58
C ARG A 147 3.27 10.44 -4.59
N LEU A 148 3.66 11.22 -3.60
CA LEU A 148 3.38 12.65 -3.57
C LEU A 148 4.09 13.39 -4.70
N ILE A 149 5.35 13.03 -5.00
CA ILE A 149 6.08 13.55 -6.16
C ILE A 149 5.35 13.23 -7.46
N LEU A 150 4.90 11.98 -7.63
CA LEU A 150 4.12 11.58 -8.81
C LEU A 150 2.80 12.35 -8.92
N LEU A 151 2.06 12.47 -7.81
CA LEU A 151 0.82 13.24 -7.75
C LEU A 151 1.04 14.72 -8.09
N ILE A 152 2.12 15.34 -7.59
CA ILE A 152 2.48 16.71 -7.97
C ILE A 152 2.78 16.79 -9.47
N GLY A 153 3.45 15.78 -10.05
CA GLY A 153 3.70 15.68 -11.49
C GLY A 153 2.40 15.64 -12.32
N VAL A 154 1.41 14.85 -11.88
CA VAL A 154 0.06 14.79 -12.46
C VAL A 154 -0.60 16.17 -12.42
N LEU A 155 -0.63 16.81 -11.24
CA LEU A 155 -1.26 18.12 -11.07
C LEU A 155 -0.57 19.20 -11.90
N TYR A 156 0.77 19.19 -11.95
CA TYR A 156 1.56 20.10 -12.77
C TYR A 156 1.19 19.98 -14.25
N ARG A 157 1.04 18.74 -14.77
CA ARG A 157 0.67 18.48 -16.17
C ARG A 157 -0.75 18.93 -16.49
N LEU A 158 -1.70 18.75 -15.57
CA LEU A 158 -3.07 19.24 -15.73
C LEU A 158 -3.11 20.77 -15.77
N MET A 159 -2.30 21.44 -14.93
CA MET A 159 -2.23 22.90 -14.89
C MET A 159 -1.49 23.50 -16.09
N SER A 160 -0.45 22.83 -16.61
CA SER A 160 0.38 23.38 -17.70
C SER A 160 -0.38 23.57 -19.02
N HIS A 161 -1.49 22.85 -19.21
CA HIS A 161 -2.32 22.91 -20.41
C HIS A 161 -3.63 23.67 -20.20
N ARG A 162 -3.71 24.55 -19.20
CA ARG A 162 -4.90 25.39 -18.92
C ARG A 162 -6.23 24.62 -18.78
N GLY A 163 -6.18 23.33 -18.45
CA GLY A 163 -7.34 22.45 -18.36
C GLY A 163 -7.71 21.70 -19.63
N ASP A 164 -7.18 22.09 -20.80
CA ASP A 164 -7.51 21.45 -22.09
C ASP A 164 -6.99 20.00 -22.15
N TYR A 165 -5.92 19.70 -21.42
CA TYR A 165 -5.37 18.34 -21.34
C TYR A 165 -6.38 17.31 -20.82
N LEU A 166 -7.25 17.70 -19.88
CA LEU A 166 -8.30 16.79 -19.42
C LEU A 166 -9.32 16.53 -20.53
N ALA A 167 -9.70 17.57 -21.29
CA ALA A 167 -10.60 17.40 -22.43
C ALA A 167 -10.01 16.44 -23.47
N TYR A 168 -8.71 16.56 -23.77
CA TYR A 168 -8.00 15.63 -24.66
C TYR A 168 -7.98 14.19 -24.12
N LEU A 169 -7.70 13.99 -22.82
CA LEU A 169 -7.73 12.67 -22.19
C LEU A 169 -9.13 12.04 -22.22
N THR A 170 -10.17 12.87 -22.14
CA THR A 170 -11.57 12.40 -22.09
C THR A 170 -12.20 12.20 -23.46
N ALA A 171 -11.60 12.74 -24.52
CA ALA A 171 -12.21 12.79 -25.86
C ALA A 171 -12.42 11.40 -26.49
N THR A 172 -11.63 10.41 -26.08
CA THR A 172 -11.68 9.04 -26.60
C THR A 172 -12.23 8.04 -25.58
N VAL A 173 -12.77 8.52 -24.46
CA VAL A 173 -13.25 7.66 -23.38
C VAL A 173 -14.57 7.03 -23.75
N GLN A 174 -14.68 5.72 -23.54
CA GLN A 174 -15.94 5.00 -23.68
C GLN A 174 -16.40 4.50 -22.31
N PRO A 175 -17.64 4.80 -21.86
CA PRO A 175 -18.64 5.65 -22.51
C PRO A 175 -18.26 7.14 -22.49
N ASP A 176 -18.88 7.96 -23.35
CA ASP A 176 -18.69 9.41 -23.34
C ASP A 176 -19.13 10.00 -21.99
N VAL A 177 -18.23 10.71 -21.32
CA VAL A 177 -18.47 11.29 -20.00
C VAL A 177 -18.35 12.83 -20.07
N PRO A 178 -19.34 13.60 -19.56
CA PRO A 178 -19.22 15.04 -19.42
C PRO A 178 -17.98 15.45 -18.60
N LEU A 179 -17.34 16.55 -18.97
CA LEU A 179 -16.08 17.01 -18.35
C LEU A 179 -16.14 17.09 -16.82
N GLY A 180 -17.25 17.55 -16.25
CA GLY A 180 -17.43 17.63 -14.80
C GLY A 180 -17.41 16.26 -14.11
N ILE A 181 -18.02 15.25 -14.73
CA ILE A 181 -18.00 13.87 -14.21
C ILE A 181 -16.61 13.27 -14.41
N ALA A 182 -15.96 13.51 -15.55
CA ALA A 182 -14.60 13.03 -15.79
C ALA A 182 -13.59 13.61 -14.77
N LEU A 183 -13.72 14.88 -14.39
CA LEU A 183 -12.92 15.49 -13.33
C LEU A 183 -13.16 14.78 -11.99
N PHE A 184 -14.41 14.50 -11.63
CA PHE A 184 -14.74 13.75 -10.42
C PHE A 184 -14.13 12.34 -10.43
N LEU A 185 -14.23 11.64 -11.56
CA LEU A 185 -13.66 10.30 -11.75
C LEU A 185 -12.12 10.34 -11.63
N LEU A 186 -11.46 11.33 -12.22
CA LEU A 186 -10.02 11.53 -12.08
C LEU A 186 -9.61 11.82 -10.63
N VAL A 187 -10.31 12.74 -9.94
CA VAL A 187 -10.04 13.04 -8.53
C VAL A 187 -10.21 11.78 -7.68
N SER A 188 -11.27 11.01 -7.91
CA SER A 188 -11.50 9.76 -7.21
C SER A 188 -10.38 8.73 -7.45
N LEU A 189 -9.87 8.66 -8.68
CA LEU A 189 -8.73 7.82 -9.06
C LEU A 189 -7.45 8.24 -8.34
N LEU A 190 -7.14 9.53 -8.33
CA LEU A 190 -5.94 10.05 -7.65
C LEU A 190 -6.01 9.85 -6.13
N VAL A 191 -7.18 10.05 -5.53
CA VAL A 191 -7.41 9.80 -4.10
C VAL A 191 -7.29 8.31 -3.78
N ALA A 192 -7.90 7.44 -4.59
CA ALA A 192 -7.80 6.00 -4.41
C ALA A 192 -6.36 5.52 -4.56
N ALA A 193 -5.68 5.92 -5.64
CA ALA A 193 -4.27 5.64 -5.86
C ALA A 193 -3.46 6.10 -4.65
N PHE A 194 -3.68 7.29 -4.10
CA PHE A 194 -2.93 7.74 -2.93
C PHE A 194 -3.21 6.91 -1.67
N ILE A 195 -4.46 6.55 -1.37
CA ILE A 195 -4.87 5.90 -0.11
C ILE A 195 -4.63 4.38 -0.11
N LEU A 196 -4.80 3.71 -1.26
CA LEU A 196 -4.69 2.26 -1.39
C LEU A 196 -3.43 1.61 -0.77
N PRO A 197 -2.19 2.16 -0.91
CA PRO A 197 -1.00 1.58 -0.27
C PRO A 197 -1.10 1.52 1.26
N PHE A 198 -1.80 2.46 1.88
CA PHE A 198 -2.00 2.50 3.34
C PHE A 198 -2.93 1.35 3.77
N MET A 199 -3.99 1.12 3.00
CA MET A 199 -4.96 0.07 3.27
C MET A 199 -4.37 -1.32 3.08
N LEU A 200 -3.61 -1.54 2.01
CA LEU A 200 -2.98 -2.84 1.76
C LEU A 200 -1.91 -3.19 2.80
N LEU A 201 -1.20 -2.18 3.32
CA LEU A 201 -0.29 -2.36 4.45
C LEU A 201 -1.04 -2.67 5.76
N GLY A 202 -2.16 -1.98 6.01
CA GLY A 202 -3.06 -2.28 7.12
C GLY A 202 -3.65 -3.69 7.04
N LEU A 203 -3.97 -4.14 5.82
CA LEU A 203 -4.49 -5.48 5.57
C LEU A 203 -3.44 -6.56 5.84
N SER A 204 -2.21 -6.41 5.32
CA SER A 204 -1.16 -7.42 5.53
C SER A 204 -0.78 -7.58 7.00
N THR A 205 -0.74 -6.48 7.74
CA THR A 205 -0.54 -6.52 9.20
C THR A 205 -1.70 -7.16 9.94
N ALA A 206 -2.96 -6.85 9.60
CA ALA A 206 -4.12 -7.48 10.21
C ALA A 206 -4.21 -8.98 9.90
N LEU A 207 -3.89 -9.37 8.67
CA LEU A 207 -3.86 -10.75 8.21
C LEU A 207 -2.81 -11.55 8.99
N GLY A 208 -1.59 -11.01 9.15
CA GLY A 208 -0.55 -11.70 9.91
C GLY A 208 -0.89 -11.87 11.40
N LEU A 209 -1.55 -10.88 12.02
CA LEU A 209 -2.08 -11.04 13.39
C LEU A 209 -3.17 -12.12 13.46
N TRP A 210 -4.08 -12.14 12.49
CA TRP A 210 -5.12 -13.16 12.42
C TRP A 210 -4.54 -14.57 12.25
N LEU A 211 -3.54 -14.76 11.38
CA LEU A 211 -2.83 -16.03 11.23
C LEU A 211 -2.12 -16.46 12.52
N SER A 212 -1.50 -15.51 13.23
CA SER A 212 -0.86 -15.74 14.53
C SER A 212 -1.85 -16.20 15.60
N ALA A 213 -3.06 -15.63 15.61
CA ALA A 213 -4.12 -16.03 16.52
C ALA A 213 -4.70 -17.40 16.14
N LEU A 214 -4.82 -17.68 14.84
CA LEU A 214 -5.43 -18.91 14.33
C LEU A 214 -4.55 -20.14 14.59
N PHE A 215 -3.24 -20.04 14.35
CA PHE A 215 -2.30 -21.17 14.43
C PHE A 215 -1.38 -21.04 15.65
N ARG A 216 -1.47 -22.01 16.58
CA ARG A 216 -0.60 -22.06 17.78
C ARG A 216 0.85 -22.47 17.48
N PRO A 217 1.10 -23.55 16.70
CA PRO A 217 2.48 -23.99 16.50
C PRO A 217 3.18 -23.02 15.54
N ARG A 218 4.27 -22.40 16.02
CA ARG A 218 5.09 -21.47 15.22
C ARG A 218 5.47 -22.03 13.85
N ALA A 219 5.76 -23.33 13.77
CA ALA A 219 6.08 -24.00 12.52
C ALA A 219 4.94 -23.91 11.49
N VAL A 220 3.70 -24.13 11.92
CA VAL A 220 2.51 -24.04 11.06
C VAL A 220 2.31 -22.59 10.60
N THR A 221 2.39 -21.63 11.52
CA THR A 221 2.23 -20.21 11.19
C THR A 221 3.30 -19.73 10.21
N ALA A 222 4.55 -20.17 10.39
CA ALA A 222 5.65 -19.87 9.47
C ALA A 222 5.45 -20.48 8.08
N ILE A 223 4.92 -21.71 7.98
CA ILE A 223 4.58 -22.35 6.70
C ILE A 223 3.49 -21.56 5.99
N PHE A 224 2.39 -21.21 6.68
CA PHE A 224 1.32 -20.40 6.08
C PHE A 224 1.80 -19.02 5.67
N GLN A 225 2.66 -18.37 6.46
CA GLN A 225 3.30 -17.12 6.09
C GLN A 225 4.09 -17.26 4.79
N PHE A 226 4.92 -18.30 4.69
CA PHE A 226 5.74 -18.55 3.52
C PHE A 226 4.87 -18.80 2.29
N ILE A 227 3.86 -19.66 2.40
CA ILE A 227 2.92 -19.96 1.31
C ILE A 227 2.21 -18.69 0.86
N LEU A 228 1.67 -17.89 1.78
CA LEU A 228 0.95 -16.67 1.44
C LEU A 228 1.87 -15.62 0.80
N THR A 229 3.09 -15.49 1.32
CA THR A 229 4.11 -14.58 0.77
C THR A 229 4.52 -15.02 -0.64
N ALA A 230 4.83 -16.30 -0.83
CA ALA A 230 5.22 -16.86 -2.11
C ALA A 230 4.07 -16.73 -3.13
N PHE A 231 2.84 -17.03 -2.71
CA PHE A 231 1.65 -16.84 -3.54
C PHE A 231 1.46 -15.38 -3.96
N TYR A 232 1.55 -14.44 -3.02
CA TYR A 232 1.44 -13.02 -3.31
C TYR A 232 2.52 -12.55 -4.29
N VAL A 233 3.78 -12.90 -4.05
CA VAL A 233 4.90 -12.51 -4.93
C VAL A 233 4.75 -13.13 -6.33
N ALA A 234 4.37 -14.41 -6.41
CA ALA A 234 4.14 -15.08 -7.68
C ALA A 234 2.96 -14.44 -8.44
N LEU A 235 1.84 -14.20 -7.77
CA LEU A 235 0.69 -13.52 -8.35
C LEU A 235 1.05 -12.11 -8.83
N ALA A 236 1.80 -11.36 -8.02
CA ALA A 236 2.25 -10.02 -8.35
C ALA A 236 3.15 -10.02 -9.60
N LEU A 237 4.10 -10.96 -9.66
CA LEU A 237 4.98 -11.13 -10.82
C LEU A 237 4.19 -11.54 -12.07
N ILE A 238 3.27 -12.51 -11.97
CA ILE A 238 2.45 -12.96 -13.09
C ILE A 238 1.61 -11.81 -13.64
N LEU A 239 0.87 -11.11 -12.77
CA LEU A 239 0.04 -9.97 -13.18
C LEU A 239 0.89 -8.85 -13.78
N PHE A 240 2.06 -8.56 -13.20
CA PHE A 240 3.00 -7.59 -13.76
C PHE A 240 3.46 -8.00 -15.16
N LEU A 241 3.88 -9.25 -15.36
CA LEU A 241 4.33 -9.74 -16.67
C LEU A 241 3.21 -9.70 -17.71
N ILE A 242 1.96 -10.06 -17.34
CA ILE A 242 0.83 -10.00 -18.26
C ILE A 242 0.54 -8.54 -18.66
N VAL A 243 0.47 -7.61 -17.69
CA VAL A 243 0.18 -6.20 -17.97
C VAL A 243 1.29 -5.51 -18.77
N GLN A 244 2.56 -5.92 -18.57
CA GLN A 244 3.69 -5.41 -19.36
C GLN A 244 3.80 -6.08 -20.74
N SER A 245 3.12 -7.21 -20.97
CA SER A 245 3.15 -7.90 -22.26
C SER A 245 2.17 -7.29 -23.26
N GLN A 246 2.45 -7.46 -24.54
CA GLN A 246 1.52 -7.07 -25.61
C GLN A 246 0.22 -7.90 -25.60
N ALA A 247 0.17 -9.02 -24.86
CA ALA A 247 -0.99 -9.90 -24.80
C ALA A 247 -2.25 -9.20 -24.26
N ILE A 248 -2.11 -8.08 -23.55
CA ILE A 248 -3.26 -7.28 -23.11
C ILE A 248 -4.04 -6.71 -24.30
N HIS A 249 -3.41 -6.41 -25.43
CA HIS A 249 -4.09 -5.85 -26.60
C HIS A 249 -5.00 -6.86 -27.31
N ASP A 250 -4.72 -8.16 -27.16
CA ASP A 250 -5.48 -9.23 -27.81
C ASP A 250 -6.66 -9.72 -26.97
N MET A 251 -6.76 -9.30 -25.70
CA MET A 251 -7.79 -9.75 -24.78
C MET A 251 -9.12 -8.99 -24.96
N PRO A 252 -10.27 -9.67 -24.71
CA PRO A 252 -11.56 -9.00 -24.68
C PRO A 252 -11.60 -7.82 -23.68
N PRO A 253 -12.31 -6.71 -24.00
CA PRO A 253 -12.37 -5.51 -23.16
C PRO A 253 -12.68 -5.75 -21.68
N ALA A 254 -13.64 -6.62 -21.38
CA ALA A 254 -14.02 -6.94 -20.00
C ALA A 254 -12.91 -7.67 -19.23
N GLN A 255 -12.14 -8.53 -19.92
CA GLN A 255 -11.01 -9.23 -19.32
C GLN A 255 -9.86 -8.26 -19.04
N ASN A 256 -9.59 -7.33 -19.98
CA ASN A 256 -8.60 -6.26 -19.78
C ASN A 256 -8.94 -5.36 -18.61
N PHE A 257 -10.19 -4.94 -18.53
CA PHE A 257 -10.66 -4.14 -17.41
C PHE A 257 -10.52 -4.87 -16.07
N GLY A 258 -10.92 -6.15 -16.02
CA GLY A 258 -10.76 -6.99 -14.83
C GLY A 258 -9.29 -7.21 -14.44
N LEU A 259 -8.43 -7.46 -15.42
CA LEU A 259 -6.99 -7.63 -15.24
C LEU A 259 -6.34 -6.35 -14.68
N LEU A 260 -6.63 -5.19 -15.28
CA LEU A 260 -6.11 -3.91 -14.80
C LEU A 260 -6.63 -3.58 -13.40
N THR A 261 -7.89 -3.89 -13.10
CA THR A 261 -8.45 -3.74 -11.76
C THR A 261 -7.68 -4.60 -10.77
N GLY A 262 -7.49 -5.89 -11.08
CA GLY A 262 -6.74 -6.83 -10.25
C GLY A 262 -5.28 -6.41 -10.05
N TYR A 263 -4.61 -5.98 -11.12
CA TYR A 263 -3.24 -5.48 -11.09
C TYR A 263 -3.12 -4.23 -10.20
N SER A 264 -4.04 -3.28 -10.35
CA SER A 264 -4.07 -2.04 -9.57
C SER A 264 -4.31 -2.31 -8.08
N LEU A 265 -5.12 -3.30 -7.75
CA LEU A 265 -5.45 -3.65 -6.36
C LEU A 265 -4.37 -4.49 -5.67
N LEU A 266 -3.73 -5.41 -6.41
CA LEU A 266 -2.87 -6.43 -5.80
C LEU A 266 -1.39 -6.10 -5.93
N VAL A 267 -0.97 -5.43 -7.01
CA VAL A 267 0.45 -5.34 -7.37
C VAL A 267 0.97 -3.93 -7.29
N ASP A 268 0.37 -3.05 -8.07
CA ASP A 268 0.87 -1.69 -8.29
C ASP A 268 0.27 -0.68 -7.30
N TRP A 269 -0.79 -1.09 -6.62
CA TRP A 269 -1.48 -0.32 -5.59
C TRP A 269 -1.90 1.05 -6.13
N GLY A 270 -2.29 1.06 -7.40
CA GLY A 270 -2.72 2.20 -8.19
C GLY A 270 -1.64 3.22 -8.57
N ALA A 271 -0.35 2.90 -8.45
CA ALA A 271 0.70 3.83 -8.86
C ALA A 271 0.72 4.08 -10.38
N LEU A 272 0.38 3.09 -11.22
CA LEU A 272 0.20 3.19 -12.67
C LEU A 272 -0.71 4.35 -13.07
N TRP A 273 -1.77 4.58 -12.31
CA TRP A 273 -2.74 5.66 -12.55
C TRP A 273 -2.20 7.06 -12.24
N LEU A 274 -0.99 7.16 -11.69
CA LEU A 274 -0.28 8.43 -11.52
C LEU A 274 0.56 8.81 -12.76
N ASP A 275 0.54 7.99 -13.82
CA ASP A 275 0.97 8.40 -15.15
C ASP A 275 -0.25 8.79 -15.99
N LEU A 276 -0.48 10.09 -16.18
CA LEU A 276 -1.59 10.58 -17.00
C LEU A 276 -1.48 10.17 -18.48
N GLY A 277 -0.27 9.97 -19.00
CA GLY A 277 -0.09 9.55 -20.39
C GLY A 277 -0.63 8.13 -20.56
N SER A 278 -0.08 7.19 -19.77
CA SER A 278 -0.56 5.81 -19.76
C SER A 278 -2.03 5.69 -19.36
N THR A 279 -2.50 6.50 -18.41
CA THR A 279 -3.92 6.51 -18.00
C THR A 279 -4.83 6.94 -19.14
N GLY A 280 -4.45 7.97 -19.92
CA GLY A 280 -5.18 8.40 -21.11
C GLY A 280 -5.25 7.31 -22.17
N ASP A 281 -4.13 6.64 -22.43
CA ASP A 281 -4.06 5.53 -23.38
C ASP A 281 -4.96 4.36 -22.93
N ILE A 282 -4.92 4.01 -21.64
CA ILE A 282 -5.80 2.98 -21.07
C ILE A 282 -7.27 3.38 -21.18
N TRP A 283 -7.59 4.65 -20.91
CA TRP A 283 -8.94 5.20 -21.04
C TRP A 283 -9.48 5.17 -22.46
N ALA A 284 -8.62 5.36 -23.46
CA ALA A 284 -8.97 5.28 -24.87
C ALA A 284 -9.15 3.83 -25.34
N GLN A 285 -8.32 2.90 -24.84
CA GLN A 285 -8.27 1.53 -25.34
C GLN A 285 -9.21 0.56 -24.62
N ILE A 286 -9.49 0.81 -23.34
CA ILE A 286 -10.23 -0.11 -22.48
C ILE A 286 -11.54 0.55 -22.06
N PRO A 287 -12.68 0.13 -22.63
CA PRO A 287 -14.00 0.58 -22.23
C PRO A 287 -14.22 0.53 -20.72
N TYR A 288 -14.89 1.54 -20.19
CA TYR A 288 -15.22 1.71 -18.77
C TYR A 288 -14.03 1.91 -17.82
N SER A 289 -12.79 1.94 -18.30
CA SER A 289 -11.61 2.16 -17.44
C SER A 289 -11.58 3.54 -16.75
N VAL A 290 -12.34 4.51 -17.24
CA VAL A 290 -12.59 5.79 -16.52
C VAL A 290 -13.29 5.59 -15.18
N LEU A 291 -14.03 4.48 -14.99
CA LEU A 291 -14.68 4.09 -13.74
C LEU A 291 -13.72 3.43 -12.74
N MET A 292 -12.44 3.29 -13.07
CA MET A 292 -11.45 2.71 -12.16
C MET A 292 -11.34 3.49 -10.85
N GLY A 293 -11.48 4.82 -10.90
CA GLY A 293 -11.38 5.66 -9.70
C GLY A 293 -12.38 5.29 -8.60
N PRO A 294 -13.70 5.32 -8.87
CA PRO A 294 -14.71 4.89 -7.92
C PRO A 294 -14.57 3.43 -7.48
N ILE A 295 -14.15 2.53 -8.38
CA ILE A 295 -13.94 1.11 -8.05
C ILE A 295 -12.79 0.93 -7.06
N LEU A 296 -11.66 1.61 -7.28
CA LEU A 296 -10.53 1.57 -6.35
C LEU A 296 -10.89 2.24 -5.01
N LEU A 297 -11.69 3.31 -5.00
CA LEU A 297 -12.22 3.88 -3.74
C LEU A 297 -13.13 2.89 -3.00
N LEU A 298 -14.04 2.21 -3.71
CA LEU A 298 -14.88 1.19 -3.11
C LEU A 298 -14.03 0.06 -2.52
N ALA A 299 -12.99 -0.36 -3.25
CA ALA A 299 -12.05 -1.35 -2.76
C ALA A 299 -11.31 -0.86 -1.51
N VAL A 300 -10.88 0.41 -1.44
CA VAL A 300 -10.31 1.02 -0.23
C VAL A 300 -11.27 0.90 0.96
N LEU A 301 -12.57 1.17 0.78
CA LEU A 301 -13.57 1.03 1.83
C LEU A 301 -13.77 -0.44 2.25
N LEU A 302 -13.82 -1.35 1.28
CA LEU A 302 -13.92 -2.80 1.53
C LEU A 302 -12.69 -3.32 2.29
N LEU A 303 -11.49 -2.82 1.94
CA LEU A 303 -10.25 -3.14 2.66
C LEU A 303 -10.30 -2.61 4.10
N ALA A 304 -10.82 -1.40 4.34
CA ALA A 304 -11.01 -0.86 5.69
C ALA A 304 -11.90 -1.78 6.55
N TRP A 305 -13.04 -2.18 5.98
CA TRP A 305 -13.97 -3.09 6.61
C TRP A 305 -13.34 -4.47 6.87
N LEU A 306 -12.60 -4.99 5.90
CA LEU A 306 -11.92 -6.28 6.03
C LEU A 306 -10.84 -6.26 7.11
N ILE A 307 -10.07 -5.17 7.23
CA ILE A 307 -9.09 -4.99 8.31
C ILE A 307 -9.78 -5.07 9.67
N ASP A 308 -10.89 -4.34 9.87
CA ASP A 308 -11.64 -4.39 11.14
C ASP A 308 -12.16 -5.80 11.45
N ARG A 309 -12.68 -6.51 10.43
CA ARG A 309 -13.14 -7.89 10.57
C ARG A 309 -12.02 -8.86 10.92
N LEU A 310 -10.85 -8.75 10.28
CA LEU A 310 -9.69 -9.59 10.55
C LEU A 310 -9.14 -9.34 11.95
N LEU A 311 -9.08 -8.08 12.40
CA LEU A 311 -8.64 -7.75 13.75
C LEU A 311 -9.62 -8.33 14.79
N LYS A 312 -10.94 -8.15 14.62
CA LYS A 312 -11.95 -8.77 15.49
C LYS A 312 -11.87 -10.29 15.50
N ALA A 313 -11.66 -10.90 14.34
CA ALA A 313 -11.46 -12.34 14.24
C ALA A 313 -10.18 -12.76 14.98
N ALA A 314 -9.08 -12.02 14.86
CA ALA A 314 -7.84 -12.30 15.57
C ALA A 314 -8.04 -12.27 17.09
N VAL A 315 -8.77 -11.28 17.61
CA VAL A 315 -9.13 -11.18 19.03
C VAL A 315 -9.94 -12.40 19.47
N HIS A 316 -11.01 -12.72 18.75
CA HIS A 316 -11.88 -13.84 19.09
C HIS A 316 -11.14 -15.20 19.11
N HIS A 317 -10.27 -15.44 18.12
CA HIS A 317 -9.48 -16.67 18.08
C HIS A 317 -8.43 -16.73 19.19
N ALA A 318 -7.89 -15.56 19.57
CA ALA A 318 -6.93 -15.45 20.66
C ALA A 318 -7.60 -15.68 22.04
N GLU A 319 -8.89 -15.35 22.18
CA GLU A 319 -9.67 -15.58 23.42
C GLU A 319 -10.16 -17.03 23.57
N ILE A 320 -10.73 -17.62 22.51
CA ILE A 320 -11.41 -18.93 22.62
C ILE A 320 -10.44 -20.11 22.70
N ARG A 321 -9.34 -20.05 21.95
CA ARG A 321 -8.55 -21.26 21.73
C ARG A 321 -7.65 -21.63 22.90
N ASP A 322 -7.32 -20.70 23.80
CA ASP A 322 -6.41 -20.88 24.95
C ASP A 322 -7.17 -20.98 26.27
#